data_AF-A0A349IJI3-F1
#
_entry.id   AF-A0A349IJI3-F1
#
_cell.length_a   1.000
_cell.length_b   1.000
_cell.length_c   1.000
_cell.angle_alpha   90.00
_cell.angle_beta   90.00
_cell.angle_gamma   90.00
#
_symmetry.space_group_name_H-M   'P 1'
#
loop_
_entity.id
_entity.type
_entity.pdbx_description
1 polymer ?
#
loop_
_entity_poly.entity_id
_entity_poly.type
_entity_poly.pdbx_seq_one_letter_code
_entity_poly.pdbx_strand_id
1 'polypeptide(L)'
;GRLRRFDESLGFFRTFYQKTSTAKTKKLTFWKDGILRYLYTLYDIGTDDALEEAKDVMSKVQYDFSRNPDFFFYSGLFYSKLISTDNDNYNYLLPYVEKSYLKCLELGEKSREEGGIVGTGSFKAAYNLGYWYESSGDKEKAKEYYTLAARDDYSFAVKRLNAI
;
A
#
# COMPACT_ATOMS: atom_id res chain seq x y z
N GLY A 1 -1.57 23.62 12.16
CA GLY A 1 -2.21 22.34 12.52
C GLY A 1 -1.83 21.27 11.50
N ARG A 2 -1.98 19.99 11.85
CA ARG A 2 -1.62 18.85 10.99
C ARG A 2 -2.26 18.94 9.58
N LEU A 3 -3.52 19.39 9.50
CA LEU A 3 -4.25 19.60 8.24
C LEU A 3 -3.57 20.63 7.32
N ARG A 4 -3.21 21.83 7.81
CA ARG A 4 -2.49 22.85 7.01
C ARG A 4 -1.19 22.33 6.37
N ARG A 5 -0.46 21.44 7.06
CA ARG A 5 0.78 20.86 6.53
C ARG A 5 0.51 19.90 5.38
N PHE A 6 -0.62 19.19 5.42
CA PHE A 6 -1.03 18.33 4.32
C PHE A 6 -1.48 19.15 3.12
N ASP A 7 -2.25 20.22 3.32
CA ASP A 7 -2.73 21.09 2.23
C ASP A 7 -1.58 21.69 1.41
N GLU A 8 -0.55 22.21 2.09
CA GLU A 8 0.66 22.74 1.44
C GLU A 8 1.40 21.64 0.65
N SER A 9 1.60 20.46 1.26
CA SER A 9 2.27 19.34 0.59
C SER A 9 1.50 18.83 -0.63
N LEU A 10 0.17 18.88 -0.57
CA LEU A 10 -0.70 18.36 -1.62
C LEU A 10 -0.60 19.22 -2.89
N GLY A 11 -0.51 20.54 -2.74
CA GLY A 11 -0.26 21.45 -3.87
C GLY A 11 1.05 21.12 -4.61
N PHE A 12 2.11 20.81 -3.86
CA PHE A 12 3.39 20.39 -4.44
C PHE A 12 3.28 19.04 -5.15
N PHE A 13 2.62 18.05 -4.54
CA PHE A 13 2.48 16.73 -5.17
C PHE A 13 1.59 16.74 -6.42
N ARG A 14 0.49 17.50 -6.42
CA ARG A 14 -0.35 17.70 -7.61
C ARG A 14 0.46 18.32 -8.75
N THR A 15 1.21 19.38 -8.46
CA THR A 15 2.09 20.06 -9.43
C THR A 15 3.17 19.10 -9.95
N PHE A 16 3.79 18.33 -9.04
CA PHE A 16 4.77 17.32 -9.40
C PHE A 16 4.18 16.28 -10.36
N TYR A 17 3.02 15.70 -10.02
CA TYR A 17 2.36 14.70 -10.85
C TYR A 17 2.03 15.24 -12.24
N GLN A 18 1.48 16.46 -12.34
CA GLN A 18 1.13 17.10 -13.61
C GLN A 18 2.36 17.37 -14.48
N LYS A 19 3.45 17.89 -13.90
CA LYS A 19 4.63 18.31 -14.67
C LYS A 19 5.58 17.16 -15.02
N THR A 20 5.51 16.05 -14.30
CA THR A 20 6.50 14.97 -14.40
C THR A 20 5.92 13.65 -14.92
N SER A 21 4.69 13.62 -15.45
CA SER A 21 4.07 12.39 -15.99
C SER A 21 4.43 12.08 -17.45
N THR A 22 5.67 12.36 -17.87
CA THR A 22 6.17 12.06 -19.22
C THR A 22 6.71 10.63 -19.32
N ALA A 23 6.76 10.05 -20.52
CA ALA A 23 7.32 8.71 -20.74
C ALA A 23 8.79 8.58 -20.29
N LYS A 24 9.56 9.67 -20.30
CA LYS A 24 10.95 9.70 -19.85
C LYS A 24 11.05 9.64 -18.32
N THR A 25 10.27 10.48 -17.64
CA THR A 25 10.32 10.62 -16.18
C THR A 25 9.68 9.44 -15.45
N LYS A 26 8.65 8.81 -16.02
CA LYS A 26 7.99 7.60 -15.47
C LYS A 26 8.94 6.43 -15.21
N LYS A 27 10.07 6.37 -15.93
CA LYS A 27 11.09 5.32 -15.76
C LYS A 27 12.03 5.57 -14.58
N LEU A 28 12.01 6.76 -13.98
CA LEU A 28 12.99 7.18 -12.98
C LEU A 28 12.49 6.88 -11.56
N THR A 29 13.39 6.42 -10.69
CA THR A 29 13.08 6.06 -9.30
C THR A 29 12.48 7.22 -8.51
N PHE A 30 13.00 8.45 -8.69
CA PHE A 30 12.46 9.62 -7.99
C PHE A 30 11.00 9.91 -8.35
N TRP A 31 10.58 9.60 -9.59
CA TRP A 31 9.20 9.77 -10.00
C TRP A 31 8.30 8.82 -9.22
N LYS A 32 8.71 7.55 -9.14
CA LYS A 32 7.95 6.52 -8.40
C LYS A 32 7.83 6.86 -6.92
N ASP A 33 8.91 7.30 -6.28
CA ASP A 33 8.90 7.76 -4.88
C ASP A 33 7.96 8.96 -4.69
N GLY A 34 8.01 9.95 -5.59
CA GLY A 34 7.14 11.12 -5.53
C GLY A 34 5.65 10.78 -5.66
N ILE A 35 5.29 9.85 -6.56
CA ILE A 35 3.91 9.36 -6.69
C ILE A 35 3.47 8.57 -5.46
N LEU A 36 4.33 7.71 -4.89
CA LEU A 36 3.99 6.99 -3.67
C LEU A 36 3.76 7.94 -2.50
N ARG A 37 4.63 8.95 -2.31
CA ARG A 37 4.43 9.98 -1.27
C ARG A 37 3.14 10.76 -1.46
N TYR A 38 2.80 11.05 -2.71
CA TYR A 38 1.54 11.71 -3.03
C TYR A 38 0.33 10.85 -2.62
N LEU A 39 0.35 9.58 -3.02
CA LEU A 39 -0.68 8.60 -2.67
C LEU A 39 -0.82 8.41 -1.15
N TYR A 40 0.30 8.25 -0.42
CA TYR A 40 0.27 8.17 1.04
C TYR A 40 -0.23 9.46 1.70
N THR A 41 0.04 10.63 1.11
CA THR A 41 -0.48 11.92 1.61
C THR A 41 -2.01 11.97 1.46
N LEU A 42 -2.54 11.57 0.31
CA LEU A 42 -3.99 11.47 0.08
C LEU A 42 -4.64 10.46 1.03
N TYR A 43 -4.01 9.30 1.20
CA TYR A 43 -4.43 8.29 2.17
C TYR A 43 -4.49 8.86 3.59
N ASP A 44 -3.46 9.59 4.03
CA ASP A 44 -3.41 10.18 5.38
C ASP A 44 -4.46 11.28 5.60
N ILE A 45 -4.79 12.06 4.56
CA ILE A 45 -5.88 13.04 4.59
C ILE A 45 -7.22 12.32 4.76
N GLY A 46 -7.48 11.30 3.92
CA GLY A 46 -8.58 10.36 4.10
C GLY A 46 -10.00 10.92 3.99
N THR A 47 -10.17 12.13 3.45
CA THR A 47 -11.49 12.64 3.04
C THR A 47 -11.96 11.95 1.76
N ASP A 48 -13.26 11.96 1.48
CA ASP A 48 -13.81 11.35 0.26
C ASP A 48 -13.15 11.88 -1.01
N ASP A 49 -12.96 13.21 -1.11
CA ASP A 49 -12.25 13.84 -2.22
C ASP A 49 -10.80 13.34 -2.37
N ALA A 50 -10.08 13.17 -1.25
CA ALA A 50 -8.70 12.71 -1.28
C ALA A 50 -8.61 11.23 -1.67
N LEU A 51 -9.56 10.40 -1.22
CA LEU A 51 -9.61 8.99 -1.57
C LEU A 51 -10.00 8.79 -3.03
N GLU A 52 -10.95 9.57 -3.57
CA GLU A 52 -11.30 9.52 -4.98
C GLU A 52 -10.14 10.02 -5.87
N GLU A 53 -9.43 11.07 -5.46
CA GLU A 53 -8.22 11.52 -6.14
C GLU A 53 -7.12 10.44 -6.12
N ALA A 54 -6.91 9.75 -4.99
CA ALA A 54 -5.95 8.66 -4.91
C ALA A 54 -6.31 7.52 -5.87
N LYS A 55 -7.59 7.15 -5.94
CA LYS A 55 -8.10 6.13 -6.85
C LYS A 55 -7.87 6.50 -8.32
N ASP A 56 -8.16 7.74 -8.70
CA ASP A 56 -7.88 8.26 -10.05
C ASP A 56 -6.38 8.16 -10.39
N VAL A 57 -5.51 8.64 -9.49
CA VAL A 57 -4.06 8.58 -9.68
C VAL A 57 -3.58 7.13 -9.81
N MET A 58 -4.03 6.23 -8.93
CA MET A 58 -3.71 4.80 -8.99
C MET A 58 -4.06 4.20 -10.35
N SER A 59 -5.26 4.47 -10.86
CA SER A 59 -5.73 3.92 -12.14
C SER A 59 -4.85 4.34 -13.33
N LYS A 60 -4.28 5.55 -13.28
CA LYS A 60 -3.43 6.14 -14.32
C LYS A 60 -1.99 5.66 -14.27
N VAL A 61 -1.49 5.28 -13.09
CA VAL A 61 -0.07 4.90 -12.90
C VAL A 61 0.17 3.40 -12.76
N GLN A 62 -0.87 2.58 -12.50
CA GLN A 62 -0.72 1.15 -12.20
C GLN A 62 0.22 0.37 -13.14
N TYR A 63 0.19 0.65 -14.45
CA TYR A 63 1.06 -0.04 -15.42
C TYR A 63 2.55 0.33 -15.26
N ASP A 64 2.84 1.58 -14.86
CA ASP A 64 4.20 2.06 -14.58
C ASP A 64 4.79 1.42 -13.29
N PHE A 65 3.91 0.88 -12.43
CA PHE A 65 4.22 0.27 -11.14
C PHE A 65 4.08 -1.25 -11.10
N SER A 66 3.85 -1.91 -12.24
CA SER A 66 3.64 -3.37 -12.34
C SER A 66 4.70 -4.27 -11.68
N ARG A 67 5.91 -3.75 -11.43
CA ARG A 67 7.01 -4.43 -10.74
C ARG A 67 7.48 -3.70 -9.47
N ASN A 68 6.62 -2.94 -8.80
CA ASN A 68 6.97 -2.19 -7.59
C ASN A 68 6.15 -2.71 -6.38
N PRO A 69 6.78 -3.41 -5.42
CA PRO A 69 6.08 -3.96 -4.27
C PRO A 69 5.48 -2.87 -3.37
N ASP A 70 6.11 -1.69 -3.24
CA ASP A 70 5.61 -0.59 -2.42
C ASP A 70 4.23 -0.07 -2.88
N PHE A 71 3.99 -0.06 -4.20
CA PHE A 71 2.72 0.33 -4.79
C PHE A 71 1.63 -0.71 -4.55
N PHE A 72 1.95 -2.00 -4.62
CA PHE A 72 1.00 -3.05 -4.26
C PHE A 72 0.73 -3.03 -2.76
N PHE A 73 1.73 -2.75 -1.92
CA PHE A 73 1.54 -2.62 -0.49
C PHE A 73 0.59 -1.45 -0.17
N TYR A 74 0.82 -0.29 -0.80
CA TYR A 74 -0.11 0.84 -0.72
C TYR A 74 -1.51 0.47 -1.21
N SER A 75 -1.62 -0.28 -2.32
CA SER A 75 -2.91 -0.71 -2.88
C SER A 75 -3.71 -1.55 -1.86
N GLY A 76 -3.05 -2.48 -1.16
CA GLY A 76 -3.67 -3.27 -0.10
C GLY A 76 -4.23 -2.39 1.02
N LEU A 77 -3.42 -1.44 1.52
CA LEU A 77 -3.84 -0.49 2.55
C LEU A 77 -5.02 0.37 2.09
N PHE A 78 -4.95 0.87 0.86
CA PHE A 78 -5.94 1.75 0.27
C PHE A 78 -7.30 1.06 0.11
N TYR A 79 -7.32 -0.15 -0.45
CA TYR A 79 -8.56 -0.91 -0.60
C TYR A 79 -9.18 -1.27 0.76
N SER A 80 -8.37 -1.70 1.73
CA SER A 80 -8.86 -1.94 3.10
C SER A 80 -9.48 -0.68 3.72
N LYS A 81 -8.95 0.51 3.41
CA LYS A 81 -9.50 1.79 3.87
C LYS A 81 -10.84 2.12 3.21
N LEU A 82 -10.99 1.91 1.90
CA LEU A 82 -12.29 2.12 1.23
C LEU A 82 -13.36 1.18 1.80
N ILE A 83 -13.01 -0.09 2.01
CA ILE A 83 -13.93 -1.06 2.65
C ILE A 83 -14.34 -0.61 4.05
N SER A 84 -13.43 -0.02 4.82
CA SER A 84 -13.75 0.46 6.17
C SER A 84 -14.55 1.76 6.20
N THR A 85 -14.51 2.58 5.15
CA THR A 85 -15.35 3.77 5.03
C THR A 85 -16.79 3.43 4.66
N ASP A 86 -16.99 2.45 3.78
CA ASP A 86 -18.31 1.99 3.35
C ASP A 86 -18.25 0.55 2.84
N ASN A 87 -18.57 -0.40 3.72
CA ASN A 87 -18.42 -1.82 3.41
C ASN A 87 -19.36 -2.27 2.28
N ASP A 88 -20.61 -1.79 2.27
CA ASP A 88 -21.61 -2.23 1.30
C ASP A 88 -21.23 -1.80 -0.12
N ASN A 89 -20.71 -0.58 -0.27
CA ASN A 89 -20.30 -0.08 -1.57
C ASN A 89 -18.94 -0.61 -2.03
N TYR A 90 -18.04 -1.01 -1.13
CA TYR A 90 -16.67 -1.41 -1.47
C TYR A 90 -16.34 -2.89 -1.24
N ASN A 91 -17.30 -3.73 -0.87
CA ASN A 91 -17.09 -5.18 -0.69
C ASN A 91 -16.46 -5.88 -1.92
N TYR A 92 -16.67 -5.36 -3.13
CA TYR A 92 -16.07 -5.88 -4.35
C TYR A 92 -14.53 -5.75 -4.36
N LEU A 93 -13.98 -4.91 -3.48
CA LEU A 93 -12.54 -4.73 -3.29
C LEU A 93 -11.90 -5.78 -2.39
N LEU A 94 -12.67 -6.59 -1.66
CA LEU A 94 -12.13 -7.60 -0.72
C LEU A 94 -11.07 -8.50 -1.41
N PRO A 95 -11.29 -9.07 -2.61
CA PRO A 95 -10.27 -9.89 -3.28
C PRO A 95 -9.02 -9.11 -3.70
N TYR A 96 -9.11 -7.79 -3.85
CA TYR A 96 -7.99 -6.94 -4.26
C TYR A 96 -7.06 -6.61 -3.09
N VAL A 97 -7.55 -6.65 -1.84
CA VAL A 97 -6.69 -6.58 -0.64
C VAL A 97 -5.72 -7.76 -0.64
N GLU A 98 -6.24 -8.98 -0.76
CA GLU A 98 -5.46 -10.22 -0.81
C GLU A 98 -4.46 -10.20 -1.97
N LYS A 99 -4.94 -9.94 -3.20
CA LYS A 99 -4.09 -9.89 -4.41
C LYS A 99 -2.95 -8.89 -4.28
N SER A 100 -3.19 -7.76 -3.62
CA SER A 100 -2.18 -6.72 -3.43
C SER A 100 -1.02 -7.24 -2.58
N TYR A 101 -1.30 -7.83 -1.41
CA TYR A 101 -0.24 -8.34 -0.54
C TYR A 101 0.43 -9.61 -1.11
N LEU A 102 -0.31 -10.49 -1.78
CA LEU A 102 0.29 -11.61 -2.51
C LEU A 102 1.26 -11.11 -3.59
N LYS A 103 0.89 -10.07 -4.33
CA LYS A 103 1.76 -9.49 -5.35
C LYS A 103 3.03 -8.87 -4.77
N CYS A 104 2.95 -8.30 -3.56
CA CYS A 104 4.13 -7.84 -2.85
C CYS A 104 5.11 -8.97 -2.59
N LEU A 105 4.63 -10.09 -2.04
CA LEU A 105 5.44 -11.26 -1.72
C LEU A 105 6.00 -11.93 -2.98
N GLU A 106 5.23 -11.96 -4.07
CA GLU A 106 5.68 -12.46 -5.39
C GLU A 106 6.83 -11.61 -5.95
N LEU A 107 6.73 -10.29 -5.85
CA LEU A 107 7.77 -9.37 -6.33
C LEU A 107 9.02 -9.36 -5.45
N GLY A 108 8.87 -9.71 -4.18
CA GLY A 108 9.94 -9.76 -3.19
C GLY A 108 10.41 -8.38 -2.72
N GLU A 109 11.29 -8.40 -1.73
CA GLU A 109 11.90 -7.20 -1.15
C GLU A 109 12.84 -6.53 -2.15
N LYS A 110 12.74 -5.20 -2.27
CA LYS A 110 13.70 -4.39 -3.03
C LYS A 110 14.71 -3.73 -2.10
N SER A 111 15.93 -3.55 -2.59
CA SER A 111 16.95 -2.88 -1.77
C SER A 111 16.61 -1.41 -1.58
N ARG A 112 17.17 -0.81 -0.52
CA ARG A 112 16.96 0.61 -0.23
C ARG A 112 17.61 1.49 -1.30
N GLU A 113 18.70 1.03 -1.89
CA GLU A 113 19.41 1.68 -3.01
C GLU A 113 18.53 1.76 -4.26
N GLU A 114 17.63 0.79 -4.44
CA GLU A 114 16.62 0.79 -5.51
C GLU A 114 15.38 1.62 -5.16
N GLY A 115 15.35 2.24 -3.98
CA GLY A 115 14.24 3.04 -3.47
C GLY A 115 13.12 2.23 -2.80
N GLY A 116 13.37 0.96 -2.45
CA GLY A 116 12.38 0.11 -1.78
C GLY A 116 12.10 0.53 -0.33
N ILE A 117 10.85 0.38 0.10
CA ILE A 117 10.46 0.57 1.50
C ILE A 117 10.61 -0.76 2.23
N VAL A 118 11.48 -0.78 3.25
CA VAL A 118 11.78 -1.99 4.02
C VAL A 118 10.50 -2.67 4.52
N GLY A 119 10.36 -3.94 4.15
CA GLY A 119 9.31 -4.87 4.57
C GLY A 119 8.11 -4.95 3.62
N THR A 120 7.95 -4.04 2.65
CA THR A 120 6.77 -4.02 1.77
C THR A 120 6.73 -5.20 0.83
N GLY A 121 7.86 -5.80 0.47
CA GLY A 121 7.95 -7.02 -0.34
C GLY A 121 8.12 -8.31 0.47
N SER A 122 8.06 -8.21 1.81
CA SER A 122 8.38 -9.30 2.73
C SER A 122 7.49 -9.26 3.99
N PHE A 123 8.04 -9.02 5.17
CA PHE A 123 7.37 -9.23 6.45
C PHE A 123 6.17 -8.30 6.69
N LYS A 124 6.15 -7.06 6.19
CA LYS A 124 4.97 -6.19 6.34
C LYS A 124 3.83 -6.68 5.46
N ALA A 125 4.11 -7.08 4.23
CA ALA A 125 3.09 -7.65 3.35
C ALA A 125 2.54 -8.96 3.92
N ALA A 126 3.43 -9.85 4.38
CA ALA A 126 3.03 -11.10 5.03
C ALA A 126 2.17 -10.83 6.27
N TYR A 127 2.56 -9.90 7.14
CA TYR A 127 1.75 -9.56 8.31
C TYR A 127 0.37 -9.03 7.94
N ASN A 128 0.26 -8.11 6.98
CA ASN A 128 -1.03 -7.56 6.57
C ASN A 128 -1.91 -8.62 5.88
N LEU A 129 -1.31 -9.54 5.14
CA LEU A 129 -2.02 -10.68 4.56
C LEU A 129 -2.52 -11.66 5.64
N GLY A 130 -1.72 -11.91 6.69
CA GLY A 130 -2.17 -12.68 7.86
C GLY A 130 -3.36 -12.02 8.57
N TYR A 131 -3.31 -10.69 8.75
CA TYR A 131 -4.41 -9.92 9.33
C TYR A 131 -5.67 -9.96 8.48
N TRP A 132 -5.51 -9.92 7.17
CA TRP A 132 -6.60 -10.08 6.22
C TRP A 132 -7.29 -11.44 6.37
N TYR A 133 -6.53 -12.54 6.33
CA TYR A 133 -7.08 -13.89 6.48
C TYR A 133 -7.72 -14.12 7.85
N GLU A 134 -7.12 -13.57 8.89
CA GLU A 134 -7.71 -13.64 10.23
C GLU A 134 -9.07 -12.95 10.29
N SER A 135 -9.15 -11.75 9.71
CA SER A 135 -10.39 -10.96 9.65
C SER A 135 -11.47 -11.62 8.78
N SER A 136 -11.07 -12.41 7.77
CA SER A 136 -11.99 -13.20 6.94
C SER A 136 -12.33 -14.58 7.52
N GLY A 137 -11.77 -14.94 8.69
CA GLY A 137 -12.03 -16.21 9.38
C GLY A 137 -11.12 -17.39 8.99
N ASP A 138 -10.17 -17.20 8.08
CA ASP A 138 -9.20 -18.23 7.68
C ASP A 138 -7.98 -18.22 8.62
N LYS A 139 -8.16 -18.79 9.81
CA LYS A 139 -7.14 -18.79 10.87
C LYS A 139 -5.88 -19.57 10.49
N GLU A 140 -6.00 -20.60 9.64
CA GLU A 140 -4.86 -21.40 9.22
C GLU A 140 -3.92 -20.57 8.34
N LYS A 141 -4.45 -19.91 7.32
CA LYS A 141 -3.64 -18.98 6.51
C LYS A 141 -3.14 -17.80 7.32
N ALA A 142 -3.94 -17.28 8.26
CA ALA A 142 -3.47 -16.23 9.16
C ALA A 142 -2.19 -16.66 9.90
N LYS A 143 -2.17 -17.86 10.50
CA LYS A 143 -0.99 -18.44 11.17
C LYS A 143 0.19 -18.61 10.22
N GLU A 144 -0.06 -19.11 9.02
CA GLU A 144 0.98 -19.27 7.98
C GLU A 144 1.69 -17.93 7.69
N TYR A 145 0.91 -16.89 7.38
CA TYR A 145 1.48 -15.59 6.98
C TYR A 145 2.05 -14.78 8.15
N TYR A 146 1.48 -14.89 9.36
CA TYR A 146 2.14 -14.34 10.53
C TYR A 146 3.45 -15.07 10.85
N THR A 147 3.53 -16.39 10.64
CA THR A 147 4.78 -17.15 10.79
C THR A 147 5.82 -16.69 9.77
N LEU A 148 5.41 -16.46 8.52
CA LEU A 148 6.29 -15.89 7.50
C LEU A 148 6.81 -14.52 7.91
N ALA A 149 5.94 -13.63 8.39
CA ALA A 149 6.33 -12.29 8.85
C ALA A 149 7.25 -12.31 10.08
N ALA A 150 7.06 -13.28 11.00
CA ALA A 150 7.86 -13.41 12.20
C ALA A 150 9.30 -13.87 11.96
N ARG A 151 9.63 -14.43 10.77
CA ARG A 151 11.00 -14.84 10.42
C ARG A 151 11.99 -13.68 10.37
N ASP A 152 11.51 -12.47 10.13
CA ASP A 152 12.30 -11.24 10.14
C ASP A 152 12.26 -10.52 11.51
N ASP A 153 12.01 -11.25 12.60
CA ASP A 153 11.84 -10.75 13.97
C ASP A 153 10.78 -9.64 14.08
N TYR A 154 9.77 -9.67 13.20
CA TYR A 154 8.71 -8.67 13.18
C TYR A 154 7.81 -8.82 14.41
N SER A 155 8.11 -8.05 15.45
CA SER A 155 7.51 -8.20 16.78
C SER A 155 5.97 -8.18 16.79
N PHE A 156 5.33 -7.48 15.85
CA PHE A 156 3.87 -7.49 15.72
C PHE A 156 3.34 -8.86 15.31
N ALA A 157 4.01 -9.55 14.37
CA ALA A 157 3.63 -10.89 13.96
C ALA A 157 3.84 -11.92 15.07
N VAL A 158 4.98 -11.84 15.78
CA VAL A 158 5.26 -12.70 16.94
C VAL A 158 4.17 -12.56 18.01
N LYS A 159 3.81 -11.32 18.35
CA LYS A 159 2.73 -11.05 19.31
C LYS A 159 1.39 -11.59 18.83
N ARG A 160 1.07 -11.44 17.54
CA ARG A 160 -0.21 -11.89 17.00
C ARG A 160 -0.31 -13.41 16.95
N LEU A 161 0.74 -14.12 16.56
CA LEU A 161 0.81 -15.59 16.60
C LEU A 161 0.49 -16.17 17.98
N ASN A 162 1.02 -15.55 19.03
CA ASN A 162 0.78 -15.99 20.41
C ASN A 162 -0.67 -15.77 20.87
N ALA A 163 -1.48 -15.02 20.12
CA ALA A 163 -2.83 -14.64 20.48
C ALA A 163 -3.93 -15.36 19.65
N ILE A 164 -3.58 -16.17 18.64
CA ILE A 164 -4.54 -16.74 17.66
C ILE A 164 -4.61 -18.26 17.59
#